data_AF-A0A0S8F5Z8-F1
#
_entry.id   AF-A0A0S8F5Z8-F1
#
_cell.length_a   1.000
_cell.length_b   1.000
_cell.length_c   1.000
_cell.angle_alpha   90.00
_cell.angle_beta   90.00
_cell.angle_gamma   90.00
#
_symmetry.space_group_name_H-M   'P 1'
#
loop_
_entity.id
_entity.type
_entity.pdbx_description
1 polymer ?
#
loop_
_entity_poly.entity_id
_entity_poly.type
_entity_poly.pdbx_seq_one_letter_code
_entity_poly.pdbx_strand_id
1 'polypeptide(L)'
;MGERADVVVVGAGLSGLCAARKLRAQGASVVVVEARDRVGGRTFTQQIGNSSFDLGGQWIGPEQKRVHALVDQLGLETARTHTDGKKVLEVEGKVSTYKRSITSMSVPNLIQLTGVLSYVNRVRKRVSPSSPMSAEGATALDGETLETWRSRVVKSAKITAVIDAAVRSIFGAEARDISALYFLMYINAGGGMLNLTEAQGGAQQDWIVGGAQALALALAKDLGDSVVLATPVRKLVQTSEGIDAVSESGTIGARYAVVAIPPTLAGRIEYEPSVSVSRDQLTQRFSMGAAVKVVVTYEHAFWRDAGFSGEVVSAEGPLSVVYDSTSHDGRQPALLGLVVGSQARQWSSQPLADRQRRVTGALARYFGDAANSFSDYRELDWGMEAWSRGGPAAALPPGVLTHSFANLRKPEGRIHWAGTETATEWIGYMEGAIQSGERAADEILRRL
;
A
#
# COMPACT_ATOMS: atom_id res chain seq x y z
N MET A 1 -16.44 -12.37 35.91
CA MET A 1 -16.18 -11.46 34.78
C MET A 1 -14.69 -11.16 34.82
N GLY A 2 -13.95 -11.50 33.75
CA GLY A 2 -12.53 -11.16 33.67
C GLY A 2 -12.30 -9.65 33.66
N GLU A 3 -11.10 -9.23 34.00
CA GLU A 3 -10.69 -7.82 33.99
C GLU A 3 -10.76 -7.27 32.55
N ARG A 4 -11.42 -6.11 32.36
CA ARG A 4 -11.51 -5.43 31.06
C ARG A 4 -10.16 -4.77 30.76
N ALA A 5 -9.73 -4.82 29.50
CA ALA A 5 -8.58 -4.03 29.06
C ALA A 5 -8.94 -2.53 28.96
N ASP A 6 -7.95 -1.64 28.94
CA ASP A 6 -8.19 -0.25 28.59
C ASP A 6 -8.54 -0.13 27.10
N VAL A 7 -7.82 -0.87 26.25
CA VAL A 7 -7.99 -0.79 24.79
C VAL A 7 -7.94 -2.16 24.13
N VAL A 8 -8.91 -2.43 23.25
CA VAL A 8 -8.83 -3.50 22.26
C VAL A 8 -8.43 -2.92 20.90
N VAL A 9 -7.42 -3.48 20.25
CA VAL A 9 -6.96 -3.08 18.92
C VAL A 9 -7.35 -4.16 17.90
N VAL A 10 -8.22 -3.81 16.97
CA VAL A 10 -8.66 -4.71 15.90
C VAL A 10 -7.71 -4.59 14.70
N GLY A 11 -6.90 -5.62 14.48
CA GLY A 11 -5.92 -5.76 13.39
C GLY A 11 -4.47 -5.61 13.86
N ALA A 12 -3.66 -6.65 13.67
CA ALA A 12 -2.22 -6.67 13.94
C ALA A 12 -1.38 -6.35 12.68
N GLY A 13 -1.86 -5.41 11.87
CA GLY A 13 -1.01 -4.71 10.92
C GLY A 13 -0.13 -3.67 11.63
N LEU A 14 0.80 -3.05 10.89
CA LEU A 14 1.74 -2.08 11.45
C LEU A 14 1.04 -0.93 12.21
N SER A 15 -0.12 -0.48 11.73
CA SER A 15 -0.91 0.57 12.39
C SER A 15 -1.43 0.15 13.76
N GLY A 16 -2.04 -1.03 13.87
CA GLY A 16 -2.56 -1.53 15.14
C GLY A 16 -1.46 -1.87 16.13
N LEU A 17 -0.36 -2.48 15.66
CA LEU A 17 0.78 -2.81 16.50
C LEU A 17 1.48 -1.56 17.06
N CYS A 18 1.63 -0.51 16.25
CA CYS A 18 2.19 0.77 16.73
C CYS A 18 1.25 1.47 17.71
N ALA A 19 -0.07 1.45 17.47
CA ALA A 19 -1.05 1.97 18.42
C ALA A 19 -0.95 1.23 19.77
N ALA A 20 -0.93 -0.09 19.74
CA ALA A 20 -0.82 -0.94 20.92
C ALA A 20 0.48 -0.71 21.70
N ARG A 21 1.62 -0.66 20.99
CA ARG A 21 2.93 -0.37 21.61
C ARG A 21 2.94 1.00 22.30
N LYS A 22 2.40 2.03 21.64
CA LYS A 22 2.33 3.38 22.21
C LYS A 22 1.42 3.45 23.44
N LEU A 23 0.24 2.84 23.39
CA LEU A 23 -0.69 2.76 24.52
C LEU A 23 -0.06 2.04 25.71
N ARG A 24 0.57 0.88 25.48
CA ARG A 24 1.24 0.11 26.54
C ARG A 24 2.43 0.86 27.14
N ALA A 25 3.20 1.58 26.33
CA ALA A 25 4.30 2.41 26.81
C ALA A 25 3.83 3.53 27.76
N GLN A 26 2.55 3.88 27.74
CA GLN A 26 1.92 4.86 28.65
C GLN A 26 1.13 4.18 29.79
N GLY A 27 1.32 2.87 30.00
CA GLY A 27 0.73 2.13 31.11
C GLY A 27 -0.69 1.59 30.87
N ALA A 28 -1.27 1.78 29.69
CA ALA A 28 -2.58 1.21 29.36
C ALA A 28 -2.49 -0.30 29.14
N SER A 29 -3.49 -1.04 29.62
CA SER A 29 -3.67 -2.46 29.30
C SER A 29 -4.27 -2.63 27.90
N VAL A 30 -3.64 -3.43 27.04
CA VAL A 30 -4.00 -3.55 25.63
C VAL A 30 -4.10 -5.01 25.20
N VAL A 31 -5.12 -5.32 24.40
CA VAL A 31 -5.24 -6.57 23.67
C VAL A 31 -5.35 -6.28 22.17
N VAL A 32 -4.51 -6.90 21.35
CA VAL A 32 -4.56 -6.81 19.89
C VAL A 32 -5.19 -8.09 19.36
N VAL A 33 -6.26 -7.98 18.58
CA VAL A 33 -6.94 -9.12 17.95
C VAL A 33 -6.70 -9.10 16.45
N GLU A 34 -6.19 -10.20 15.90
CA GLU A 34 -5.88 -10.36 14.48
C GLU A 34 -6.68 -11.50 13.88
N ALA A 35 -7.26 -11.23 12.70
CA ALA A 35 -8.10 -12.19 12.01
C ALA A 35 -7.29 -13.36 11.42
N ARG A 36 -6.04 -13.13 11.01
CA ARG A 36 -5.13 -14.14 10.50
C ARG A 36 -4.39 -14.88 11.62
N ASP A 37 -3.76 -15.98 11.25
CA ASP A 37 -2.76 -16.73 12.03
C ASP A 37 -1.36 -16.06 12.03
N ARG A 38 -1.26 -14.82 11.53
CA ARG A 38 -0.01 -14.06 11.42
C ARG A 38 -0.25 -12.57 11.62
N VAL A 39 0.78 -11.88 12.10
CA VAL A 39 0.85 -10.41 12.11
C VAL A 39 1.38 -9.86 10.77
N GLY A 40 1.32 -8.54 10.61
CA GLY A 40 1.89 -7.80 9.45
C GLY A 40 0.85 -7.26 8.49
N GLY A 41 -0.33 -7.88 8.42
CA GLY A 41 -1.39 -7.44 7.51
C GLY A 41 -0.91 -7.42 6.05
N ARG A 42 -0.75 -6.21 5.49
CA ARG A 42 -0.28 -5.95 4.12
C ARG A 42 1.24 -5.99 3.94
N THR A 43 2.02 -6.12 5.03
CA THR A 43 3.41 -6.59 4.94
C THR A 43 3.41 -8.10 5.11
N PHE A 44 3.97 -8.79 4.13
CA PHE A 44 4.03 -10.25 4.12
C PHE A 44 5.28 -10.70 3.40
N THR A 45 6.11 -11.45 4.11
CA THR A 45 7.39 -11.94 3.64
C THR A 45 7.33 -13.45 3.57
N GLN A 46 7.77 -14.02 2.45
CA GLN A 46 7.84 -15.46 2.22
C GLN A 46 9.29 -15.91 2.04
N GLN A 47 9.63 -17.05 2.64
CA GLN A 47 10.90 -17.71 2.37
C GLN A 47 10.84 -18.42 1.01
N ILE A 48 11.78 -18.12 0.10
CA ILE A 48 11.93 -18.77 -1.20
C ILE A 48 13.38 -19.24 -1.30
N GLY A 49 13.61 -20.55 -1.25
CA GLY A 49 14.96 -21.08 -1.08
C GLY A 49 15.58 -20.62 0.24
N ASN A 50 16.76 -20.01 0.17
CA ASN A 50 17.51 -19.56 1.35
C ASN A 50 17.30 -18.08 1.70
N SER A 51 16.52 -17.33 0.91
CA SER A 51 16.27 -15.91 1.13
C SER A 51 14.79 -15.61 1.38
N SER A 52 14.54 -14.44 1.96
CA SER A 52 13.19 -13.93 2.23
C SER A 52 12.82 -12.85 1.22
N PHE A 53 11.60 -12.93 0.66
CA PHE A 53 11.08 -11.98 -0.32
C PHE A 53 9.72 -11.45 0.12
N ASP A 54 9.53 -10.14 -0.01
CA ASP A 54 8.25 -9.52 0.30
C ASP A 54 7.24 -9.76 -0.82
N LEU A 55 6.13 -10.44 -0.50
CA LEU A 55 4.93 -10.52 -1.35
C LEU A 55 3.89 -9.44 -1.01
N GLY A 56 4.11 -8.69 0.08
CA GLY A 56 3.37 -7.47 0.42
C GLY A 56 4.14 -6.18 0.17
N GLY A 57 3.88 -5.18 1.02
CA GLY A 57 4.70 -3.97 1.09
C GLY A 57 6.17 -4.32 1.37
N GLN A 58 7.08 -3.61 0.72
CA GLN A 58 8.51 -3.94 0.70
C GLN A 58 9.40 -2.72 0.98
N TRP A 59 9.10 -1.61 0.33
CA TRP A 59 10.00 -0.46 0.31
C TRP A 59 9.69 0.59 1.36
N ILE A 60 10.75 1.29 1.75
CA ILE A 60 10.74 2.53 2.51
C ILE A 60 11.58 3.60 1.78
N GLY A 61 11.15 4.85 1.87
CA GLY A 61 11.81 6.00 1.24
C GLY A 61 12.53 6.90 2.27
N PRO A 62 13.41 7.81 1.82
CA PRO A 62 14.21 8.66 2.72
C PRO A 62 13.35 9.62 3.57
N GLU A 63 12.24 10.10 3.01
CA GLU A 63 11.33 11.03 3.72
C GLU A 63 10.30 10.31 4.62
N GLN A 64 10.37 8.98 4.75
CA GLN A 64 9.49 8.18 5.62
C GLN A 64 10.11 8.02 7.01
N LYS A 65 10.06 9.10 7.79
CA LYS A 65 10.85 9.24 9.03
C LYS A 65 10.42 8.28 10.14
N ARG A 66 9.12 7.97 10.27
CA ARG A 66 8.61 7.10 11.34
C ARG A 66 9.01 5.66 11.12
N VAL A 67 8.96 5.18 9.88
CA VAL A 67 9.38 3.79 9.60
C VAL A 67 10.89 3.61 9.79
N HIS A 68 11.72 4.58 9.39
CA HIS A 68 13.16 4.56 9.68
C HIS A 68 13.44 4.58 11.19
N ALA A 69 12.78 5.47 11.94
CA ALA A 69 12.92 5.49 13.40
C ALA A 69 12.48 4.17 14.05
N LEU A 70 11.46 3.51 13.51
CA LEU A 70 11.00 2.22 13.99
C LEU A 70 11.99 1.09 13.66
N VAL A 71 12.58 1.09 12.46
CA VAL A 71 13.67 0.18 12.08
C VAL A 71 14.82 0.29 13.08
N ASP A 72 15.28 1.51 13.36
CA ASP A 72 16.38 1.79 14.30
C ASP A 72 16.06 1.29 15.72
N GLN A 73 14.85 1.59 16.22
CA GLN A 73 14.41 1.17 17.55
C GLN A 73 14.32 -0.36 17.71
N LEU A 74 14.03 -1.08 16.63
CA LEU A 74 13.93 -2.53 16.63
C LEU A 74 15.26 -3.22 16.30
N GLY A 75 16.33 -2.46 16.04
CA GLY A 75 17.64 -2.99 15.66
C GLY A 75 17.61 -3.74 14.32
N LEU A 76 16.76 -3.32 13.39
CA LEU A 76 16.67 -3.90 12.05
C LEU A 76 17.60 -3.16 11.08
N GLU A 77 18.00 -3.83 10.02
CA GLU A 77 18.86 -3.27 8.97
C GLU A 77 18.07 -2.99 7.69
N THR A 78 18.57 -2.04 6.90
CA THR A 78 18.04 -1.73 5.58
C THR A 78 19.09 -1.96 4.51
N ALA A 79 18.65 -2.31 3.31
CA ALA A 79 19.46 -2.39 2.12
C ALA A 79 18.91 -1.40 1.08
N ARG A 80 19.75 -1.00 0.13
CA ARG A 80 19.33 -0.19 -1.02
C ARG A 80 18.78 -1.06 -2.13
N THR A 81 17.77 -0.56 -2.83
CA THR A 81 17.31 -1.11 -4.10
C THR A 81 18.42 -0.94 -5.14
N HIS A 82 18.71 -2.00 -5.88
CA HIS A 82 19.66 -1.94 -6.99
C HIS A 82 19.05 -1.16 -8.16
N THR A 83 19.74 -0.12 -8.62
CA THR A 83 19.28 0.75 -9.72
C THR A 83 20.33 0.94 -10.82
N ASP A 84 21.47 0.26 -10.73
CA ASP A 84 22.59 0.48 -11.66
C ASP A 84 22.31 -0.20 -13.00
N GLY A 85 22.51 0.54 -14.11
CA GLY A 85 22.36 0.00 -15.45
C GLY A 85 21.24 0.68 -16.25
N LYS A 86 20.86 0.05 -17.36
CA LYS A 86 19.77 0.49 -18.23
C LYS A 86 18.43 0.07 -17.63
N LYS A 87 17.48 0.99 -17.62
CA LYS A 87 16.05 0.73 -17.37
C LYS A 87 15.32 0.45 -18.68
N VAL A 88 14.19 -0.23 -18.62
CA VAL A 88 13.34 -0.57 -19.77
C VAL A 88 12.03 0.21 -19.74
N LEU A 89 11.60 0.70 -20.90
CA LEU A 89 10.30 1.30 -21.12
C LEU A 89 9.59 0.57 -22.27
N GLU A 90 8.41 0.02 -22.01
CA GLU A 90 7.51 -0.53 -23.03
C GLU A 90 6.23 0.31 -23.13
N VAL A 91 6.04 0.96 -24.28
CA VAL A 91 4.85 1.79 -24.56
C VAL A 91 4.52 1.66 -26.04
N GLU A 92 3.22 1.55 -26.38
CA GLU A 92 2.74 1.39 -27.77
C GLU A 92 3.38 0.17 -28.45
N GLY A 93 3.53 -0.92 -27.70
CA GLY A 93 4.16 -2.17 -28.15
C GLY A 93 5.67 -2.07 -28.46
N LYS A 94 6.32 -0.94 -28.17
CA LYS A 94 7.76 -0.73 -28.42
C LYS A 94 8.56 -0.76 -27.13
N VAL A 95 9.53 -1.66 -27.06
CA VAL A 95 10.51 -1.76 -25.98
C VAL A 95 11.70 -0.85 -26.28
N SER A 96 12.12 -0.06 -25.30
CA SER A 96 13.26 0.85 -25.40
C SER A 96 14.01 0.95 -24.07
N THR A 97 15.24 1.44 -24.08
CA THR A 97 16.10 1.51 -22.89
C THR A 97 16.57 2.92 -22.57
N TYR A 98 16.77 3.23 -21.30
CA TYR A 98 17.27 4.53 -20.84
C TYR A 98 18.14 4.40 -19.57
N LYS A 99 19.00 5.37 -19.27
CA LYS A 99 19.93 5.32 -18.11
C LYS A 99 19.67 6.36 -17.01
N ARG A 100 18.89 7.42 -17.28
CA ARG A 100 18.58 8.49 -16.31
C ARG A 100 17.16 8.30 -15.74
N SER A 101 16.71 9.13 -14.81
CA SER A 101 15.29 9.11 -14.37
C SER A 101 14.33 9.45 -15.51
N ILE A 102 14.82 10.20 -16.51
CA ILE A 102 14.03 10.65 -17.65
C ILE A 102 14.00 9.54 -18.71
N THR A 103 12.78 9.10 -19.03
CA THR A 103 12.45 8.05 -20.01
C THR A 103 13.06 8.25 -21.40
N SER A 104 13.18 7.18 -22.19
CA SER A 104 13.67 7.14 -23.58
C SER A 104 12.72 7.79 -24.62
N MET A 105 12.11 8.92 -24.28
CA MET A 105 11.18 9.64 -25.17
C MET A 105 11.89 10.68 -26.06
N SER A 106 11.22 11.07 -27.14
CA SER A 106 11.65 12.21 -27.96
C SER A 106 11.61 13.51 -27.16
N VAL A 107 12.47 14.47 -27.50
CA VAL A 107 12.58 15.77 -26.79
C VAL A 107 11.23 16.49 -26.63
N PRO A 108 10.34 16.57 -27.65
CA PRO A 108 9.02 17.19 -27.46
C PRO A 108 8.16 16.49 -26.40
N ASN A 109 8.18 15.15 -26.36
CA ASN A 109 7.45 14.38 -25.36
C ASN A 109 8.04 14.58 -23.95
N LEU A 110 9.36 14.74 -23.83
CA LEU A 110 10.02 15.04 -22.56
C LEU A 110 9.65 16.42 -22.02
N ILE A 111 9.60 17.44 -22.89
CA ILE A 111 9.15 18.78 -22.51
C ILE A 111 7.69 18.73 -22.04
N GLN A 112 6.82 18.06 -22.78
CA GLN A 112 5.42 17.93 -22.41
C GLN A 112 5.24 17.16 -21.09
N LEU A 113 5.95 16.04 -20.91
CA LEU A 113 5.90 15.27 -19.66
C LEU A 113 6.37 16.14 -18.49
N THR A 114 7.47 16.86 -18.63
CA THR A 114 7.99 17.78 -17.60
C THR A 114 6.98 18.88 -17.26
N GLY A 115 6.33 19.45 -18.27
CA GLY A 115 5.27 20.44 -18.10
C GLY A 115 4.07 19.90 -17.34
N VAL A 116 3.61 18.70 -17.69
CA VAL A 116 2.51 17.99 -17.01
C VAL A 116 2.87 17.71 -15.55
N LEU A 117 4.05 17.14 -15.30
CA LEU A 117 4.54 16.85 -13.94
C LEU A 117 4.62 18.13 -13.10
N SER A 118 5.12 19.23 -13.69
CA SER A 118 5.21 20.53 -13.03
C SER A 118 3.83 21.13 -12.72
N TYR A 119 2.88 20.97 -13.63
CA TYR A 119 1.49 21.39 -13.42
C TYR A 119 0.84 20.59 -12.29
N VAL A 120 0.89 19.25 -12.37
CA VAL A 120 0.35 18.35 -11.33
C VAL A 120 0.98 18.66 -9.97
N ASN A 121 2.30 18.86 -9.92
CA ASN A 121 3.01 19.20 -8.69
C ASN A 121 2.57 20.55 -8.09
N ARG A 122 2.17 21.51 -8.92
CA ARG A 122 1.64 22.80 -8.46
C ARG A 122 0.22 22.67 -7.93
N VAL A 123 -0.64 21.94 -8.64
CA VAL A 123 -2.05 21.77 -8.29
C VAL A 123 -2.19 20.94 -7.02
N ARG A 124 -1.43 19.83 -6.89
CA ARG A 124 -1.52 18.97 -5.70
C ARG A 124 -1.26 19.71 -4.39
N LYS A 125 -0.35 20.70 -4.40
CA LYS A 125 0.01 21.48 -3.21
C LYS A 125 -1.15 22.31 -2.66
N ARG A 126 -2.19 22.55 -3.47
CA ARG A 126 -3.43 23.24 -3.06
C ARG A 126 -4.44 22.31 -2.41
N VAL A 127 -4.22 20.99 -2.47
CA VAL A 127 -5.12 19.97 -1.91
C VAL A 127 -4.46 19.37 -0.67
N SER A 128 -4.86 19.85 0.52
CA SER A 128 -4.33 19.35 1.78
C SER A 128 -4.75 17.90 2.04
N PRO A 129 -3.84 16.99 2.44
CA PRO A 129 -4.21 15.63 2.88
C PRO A 129 -5.08 15.58 4.14
N SER A 130 -4.99 16.60 4.99
CA SER A 130 -5.81 16.69 6.21
C SER A 130 -7.17 17.32 5.95
N SER A 131 -7.30 18.14 4.89
CA SER A 131 -8.50 18.91 4.57
C SER A 131 -8.67 19.10 3.04
N PRO A 132 -8.80 18.04 2.23
CA PRO A 132 -8.87 18.14 0.77
C PRO A 132 -10.08 18.96 0.31
N MET A 133 -11.16 18.95 1.10
CA MET A 133 -12.40 19.69 0.84
C MET A 133 -12.27 21.21 0.97
N SER A 134 -11.20 21.71 1.60
CA SER A 134 -10.95 23.16 1.66
C SER A 134 -10.27 23.69 0.39
N ALA A 135 -9.90 22.82 -0.56
CA ALA A 135 -9.28 23.23 -1.81
C ALA A 135 -10.29 23.95 -2.72
N GLU A 136 -9.80 24.95 -3.45
CA GLU A 136 -10.60 25.61 -4.49
C GLU A 136 -11.06 24.59 -5.54
N GLY A 137 -12.37 24.58 -5.82
CA GLY A 137 -12.95 23.64 -6.78
C GLY A 137 -12.99 22.18 -6.32
N ALA A 138 -12.82 21.88 -5.02
CA ALA A 138 -12.80 20.51 -4.49
C ALA A 138 -14.00 19.68 -4.94
N THR A 139 -15.22 20.22 -4.90
CA THR A 139 -16.44 19.51 -5.36
C THR A 139 -16.39 19.14 -6.83
N ALA A 140 -15.86 20.04 -7.69
CA ALA A 140 -15.73 19.76 -9.12
C ALA A 140 -14.66 18.68 -9.39
N LEU A 141 -13.51 18.78 -8.70
CA LEU A 141 -12.42 17.80 -8.80
C LEU A 141 -12.82 16.42 -8.26
N ASP A 142 -13.63 16.37 -7.21
CA ASP A 142 -14.14 15.10 -6.66
C ASP A 142 -15.30 14.55 -7.48
N GLY A 143 -15.99 15.40 -8.25
CA GLY A 143 -17.09 15.00 -9.13
C GLY A 143 -16.64 14.39 -10.46
N GLU A 144 -15.33 14.34 -10.74
CA GLU A 144 -14.79 13.82 -11.99
C GLU A 144 -13.70 12.77 -11.78
N THR A 145 -13.53 11.90 -12.79
CA THR A 145 -12.48 10.90 -12.80
C THR A 145 -11.13 11.53 -13.12
N LEU A 146 -10.06 10.89 -12.62
CA LEU A 146 -8.68 11.28 -12.94
C LEU A 146 -8.43 11.18 -14.45
N GLU A 147 -9.01 10.21 -15.15
CA GLU A 147 -8.94 10.11 -16.61
C GLU A 147 -9.52 11.36 -17.30
N THR A 148 -10.72 11.79 -16.90
CA THR A 148 -11.38 12.98 -17.45
C THR A 148 -10.54 14.22 -17.19
N TRP A 149 -10.08 14.40 -15.95
CA TRP A 149 -9.24 15.53 -15.57
C TRP A 149 -7.90 15.54 -16.34
N ARG A 150 -7.22 14.40 -16.41
CA ARG A 150 -5.94 14.21 -17.10
C ARG A 150 -6.04 14.52 -18.59
N SER A 151 -7.13 14.10 -19.25
CA SER A 151 -7.33 14.30 -20.70
C SER A 151 -7.34 15.77 -21.13
N ARG A 152 -7.60 16.70 -20.20
CA ARG A 152 -7.54 18.15 -20.47
C ARG A 152 -6.11 18.67 -20.54
N VAL A 153 -5.21 18.06 -19.79
CA VAL A 153 -3.81 18.50 -19.62
C VAL A 153 -2.86 17.70 -20.51
N VAL A 154 -3.15 16.41 -20.72
CA VAL A 154 -2.30 15.46 -21.46
C VAL A 154 -2.98 15.05 -22.75
N LYS A 155 -2.39 15.43 -23.89
CA LYS A 155 -2.91 15.09 -25.23
C LYS A 155 -2.14 13.98 -25.93
N SER A 156 -0.90 13.72 -25.53
CA SER A 156 -0.07 12.66 -26.10
C SER A 156 -0.47 11.28 -25.56
N ALA A 157 -0.74 10.33 -26.45
CA ALA A 157 -1.06 8.94 -26.11
C ALA A 157 0.09 8.25 -25.37
N LYS A 158 1.33 8.49 -25.82
CA LYS A 158 2.53 7.98 -25.15
C LYS A 158 2.69 8.49 -23.70
N ILE A 159 2.46 9.78 -23.47
CA ILE A 159 2.56 10.37 -22.12
C ILE A 159 1.40 9.89 -21.24
N THR A 160 0.21 9.80 -21.82
CA THR A 160 -0.97 9.17 -21.20
C THR A 160 -0.63 7.78 -20.69
N ALA A 161 -0.07 6.93 -21.54
CA ALA A 161 0.28 5.55 -21.20
C ALA A 161 1.27 5.46 -20.03
N VAL A 162 2.28 6.34 -19.98
CA VAL A 162 3.25 6.37 -18.87
C VAL A 162 2.63 6.87 -17.57
N ILE A 163 1.79 7.90 -17.61
CA ILE A 163 1.07 8.38 -16.43
C ILE A 163 0.11 7.31 -15.92
N ASP A 164 -0.62 6.64 -16.81
CA ASP A 164 -1.56 5.59 -16.43
C ASP A 164 -0.84 4.36 -15.86
N ALA A 165 0.37 4.01 -16.36
CA ALA A 165 1.21 2.99 -15.74
C ALA A 165 1.63 3.35 -14.30
N ALA A 166 1.98 4.62 -14.05
CA ALA A 166 2.27 5.13 -12.71
C ALA A 166 1.02 5.08 -11.81
N VAL A 167 -0.14 5.52 -12.30
CA VAL A 167 -1.41 5.47 -11.57
C VAL A 167 -1.76 4.04 -11.18
N ARG A 168 -1.69 3.09 -12.11
CA ARG A 168 -1.94 1.67 -11.82
C ARG A 168 -0.97 1.13 -10.76
N SER A 169 0.29 1.51 -10.83
CA SER A 169 1.31 1.05 -9.86
C SER A 169 1.09 1.63 -8.46
N ILE A 170 0.65 2.89 -8.36
CA ILE A 170 0.38 3.55 -7.06
C ILE A 170 -0.93 3.05 -6.43
N PHE A 171 -1.98 2.91 -7.23
CA PHE A 171 -3.35 2.70 -6.71
C PHE A 171 -3.89 1.30 -6.92
N GLY A 172 -3.29 0.48 -7.78
CA GLY A 172 -3.88 -0.79 -8.20
C GLY A 172 -5.19 -0.61 -8.98
N ALA A 173 -5.41 0.56 -9.60
CA ALA A 173 -6.66 0.90 -10.26
C ALA A 173 -6.43 1.74 -11.53
N GLU A 174 -7.44 1.82 -12.39
CA GLU A 174 -7.37 2.64 -13.59
C GLU A 174 -7.71 4.10 -13.27
N ALA A 175 -7.18 5.05 -14.05
CA ALA A 175 -7.47 6.47 -13.87
C ALA A 175 -8.99 6.80 -13.97
N ARG A 176 -9.76 6.00 -14.70
CA ARG A 176 -11.23 6.14 -14.78
C ARG A 176 -11.96 5.75 -13.50
N ASP A 177 -11.32 5.00 -12.60
CA ASP A 177 -11.92 4.53 -11.35
C ASP A 177 -11.67 5.49 -10.17
N ILE A 178 -10.82 6.51 -10.35
CA ILE A 178 -10.28 7.32 -9.27
C ILE A 178 -10.78 8.77 -9.38
N SER A 179 -11.19 9.38 -8.27
CA SER A 179 -11.47 10.81 -8.15
C SER A 179 -10.21 11.66 -8.41
N ALA A 180 -10.34 12.72 -9.21
CA ALA A 180 -9.21 13.64 -9.44
C ALA A 180 -8.78 14.35 -8.15
N LEU A 181 -9.73 14.71 -7.27
CA LEU A 181 -9.42 15.27 -5.95
C LEU A 181 -8.63 14.27 -5.10
N TYR A 182 -9.06 13.00 -5.06
CA TYR A 182 -8.39 11.98 -4.29
C TYR A 182 -6.96 11.72 -4.79
N PHE A 183 -6.77 11.66 -6.11
CA PHE A 183 -5.44 11.55 -6.70
C PHE A 183 -4.53 12.68 -6.21
N LEU A 184 -4.97 13.94 -6.32
CA LEU A 184 -4.20 15.12 -5.91
C LEU A 184 -3.87 15.11 -4.42
N MET A 185 -4.85 14.77 -3.58
CA MET A 185 -4.67 14.61 -2.14
C MET A 185 -3.61 13.55 -1.81
N TYR A 186 -3.72 12.37 -2.44
CA TYR A 186 -2.85 11.22 -2.19
C TYR A 186 -1.40 11.52 -2.59
N ILE A 187 -1.18 12.04 -3.81
CA ILE A 187 0.17 12.40 -4.24
C ILE A 187 0.73 13.60 -3.46
N ASN A 188 -0.13 14.46 -2.88
CA ASN A 188 0.35 15.51 -1.98
C ASN A 188 0.90 14.90 -0.67
N ALA A 189 0.15 13.95 -0.09
CA ALA A 189 0.56 13.23 1.12
C ALA A 189 1.88 12.46 0.96
N GLY A 190 2.17 11.98 -0.25
CA GLY A 190 3.38 11.23 -0.58
C GLY A 190 4.52 12.05 -1.17
N GLY A 191 4.51 13.38 -1.09
CA GLY A 191 5.63 14.20 -1.60
C GLY A 191 5.71 14.34 -3.13
N GLY A 192 4.82 13.70 -3.89
CA GLY A 192 4.56 13.96 -5.31
C GLY A 192 4.59 12.69 -6.13
N MET A 193 4.08 12.73 -7.37
CA MET A 193 4.00 11.53 -8.19
C MET A 193 5.38 10.89 -8.43
N LEU A 194 6.40 11.69 -8.75
CA LEU A 194 7.78 11.18 -8.92
C LEU A 194 8.32 10.56 -7.63
N ASN A 195 8.09 11.20 -6.49
CA ASN A 195 8.53 10.68 -5.20
C ASN A 195 7.89 9.32 -4.88
N LEU A 196 6.65 9.10 -5.33
CA LEU A 196 5.93 7.85 -5.13
C LEU A 196 6.35 6.72 -6.11
N THR A 197 7.09 7.03 -7.18
CA THR A 197 7.41 6.07 -8.24
C THR A 197 8.90 5.82 -8.45
N GLU A 198 9.77 6.64 -7.84
CA GLU A 198 11.22 6.53 -8.01
C GLU A 198 11.88 5.67 -6.93
N ALA A 199 12.81 4.81 -7.35
CA ALA A 199 13.71 4.13 -6.43
C ALA A 199 14.75 5.11 -5.87
N GLN A 200 15.55 5.74 -6.72
CA GLN A 200 16.58 6.65 -6.24
C GLN A 200 15.99 7.95 -5.67
N GLY A 201 16.13 8.16 -4.37
CA GLY A 201 15.60 9.33 -3.67
C GLY A 201 14.08 9.35 -3.49
N GLY A 202 13.38 8.27 -3.85
CA GLY A 202 11.92 8.16 -3.73
C GLY A 202 11.47 7.02 -2.82
N ALA A 203 10.20 6.64 -2.95
CA ALA A 203 9.53 5.69 -2.08
C ALA A 203 10.06 4.25 -2.20
N GLN A 204 10.78 3.92 -3.28
CA GLN A 204 11.32 2.58 -3.54
C GLN A 204 12.83 2.47 -3.22
N GLN A 205 13.41 3.42 -2.49
CA GLN A 205 14.86 3.50 -2.30
C GLN A 205 15.43 2.33 -1.50
N ASP A 206 14.84 2.06 -0.35
CA ASP A 206 15.38 1.11 0.62
C ASP A 206 14.33 0.04 0.93
N TRP A 207 14.79 -1.09 1.47
CA TRP A 207 13.98 -2.22 1.90
C TRP A 207 14.64 -2.84 3.13
N ILE A 208 13.83 -3.52 3.94
CA ILE A 208 14.28 -4.08 5.23
C ILE A 208 14.93 -5.44 4.99
N VAL A 209 16.12 -5.64 5.53
CA VAL A 209 16.82 -6.92 5.48
C VAL A 209 15.99 -7.98 6.21
N GLY A 210 15.72 -9.11 5.54
CA GLY A 210 14.80 -10.13 6.03
C GLY A 210 13.30 -9.87 5.76
N GLY A 211 12.97 -8.76 5.10
CA GLY A 211 11.61 -8.43 4.63
C GLY A 211 10.83 -7.51 5.57
N ALA A 212 9.92 -6.72 4.99
CA ALA A 212 9.18 -5.69 5.72
C ALA A 212 8.21 -6.25 6.79
N GLN A 213 7.87 -7.54 6.75
CA GLN A 213 7.08 -8.17 7.82
C GLN A 213 7.87 -8.23 9.15
N ALA A 214 9.20 -8.14 9.13
CA ALA A 214 10.05 -8.13 10.32
C ALA A 214 9.64 -7.04 11.33
N LEU A 215 9.19 -5.87 10.87
CA LEU A 215 8.68 -4.80 11.75
C LEU A 215 7.51 -5.29 12.61
N ALA A 216 6.52 -5.92 11.98
CA ALA A 216 5.34 -6.39 12.67
C ALA A 216 5.65 -7.58 13.60
N LEU A 217 6.54 -8.48 13.16
CA LEU A 217 6.99 -9.60 13.98
C LEU A 217 7.71 -9.13 15.25
N ALA A 218 8.61 -8.16 15.14
CA ALA A 218 9.34 -7.60 16.28
C ALA A 218 8.38 -6.86 17.25
N LEU A 219 7.47 -6.03 16.73
CA LEU A 219 6.46 -5.36 17.54
C LEU A 219 5.54 -6.36 18.27
N ALA A 220 5.12 -7.42 17.59
CA ALA A 220 4.27 -8.45 18.19
C ALA A 220 5.03 -9.22 19.28
N LYS A 221 6.31 -9.53 19.07
CA LYS A 221 7.18 -10.14 20.07
C LYS A 221 7.28 -9.29 21.33
N ASP A 222 7.44 -7.97 21.18
CA ASP A 222 7.48 -7.04 22.32
C ASP A 222 6.15 -7.02 23.08
N LEU A 223 5.03 -7.08 22.36
CA LEU A 223 3.68 -7.12 22.94
C LEU A 223 3.34 -8.46 23.61
N GLY A 224 3.99 -9.55 23.21
CA GLY A 224 3.81 -10.88 23.80
C GLY A 224 2.35 -11.36 23.73
N ASP A 225 1.86 -11.90 24.84
CA ASP A 225 0.53 -12.52 24.95
C ASP A 225 -0.63 -11.53 24.78
N SER A 226 -0.36 -10.21 24.71
CA SER A 226 -1.36 -9.23 24.32
C SER A 226 -1.82 -9.38 22.87
N VAL A 227 -1.10 -10.10 22.01
CA VAL A 227 -1.47 -10.32 20.60
C VAL A 227 -2.16 -11.67 20.42
N VAL A 228 -3.45 -11.63 20.11
CA VAL A 228 -4.30 -12.80 19.92
C VAL A 228 -4.59 -12.98 18.43
N LEU A 229 -4.05 -14.05 17.85
CA LEU A 229 -4.20 -14.40 16.43
C LEU A 229 -5.46 -15.24 16.19
N ALA A 230 -5.79 -15.46 14.91
CA ALA A 230 -6.93 -16.26 14.45
C ALA A 230 -8.27 -15.88 15.12
N THR A 231 -8.43 -14.61 15.47
CA THR A 231 -9.56 -14.05 16.22
C THR A 231 -10.23 -12.95 15.40
N PRO A 232 -10.96 -13.30 14.33
CA PRO A 232 -11.66 -12.32 13.51
C PRO A 232 -12.80 -11.69 14.30
N VAL A 233 -12.69 -10.38 14.59
CA VAL A 233 -13.79 -9.61 15.19
C VAL A 233 -14.92 -9.50 14.17
N ARG A 234 -16.11 -9.97 14.56
CA ARG A 234 -17.33 -9.92 13.76
C ARG A 234 -18.26 -8.79 14.19
N LYS A 235 -18.25 -8.43 15.47
CA LYS A 235 -19.14 -7.42 16.04
C LYS A 235 -18.44 -6.58 17.11
N LEU A 236 -18.76 -5.29 17.16
CA LEU A 236 -18.36 -4.36 18.22
C LEU A 236 -19.60 -3.80 18.92
N VAL A 237 -19.74 -4.07 20.21
CA VAL A 237 -20.89 -3.64 21.03
C VAL A 237 -20.44 -2.59 22.04
N GLN A 238 -20.93 -1.36 21.91
CA GLN A 238 -20.69 -0.30 22.88
C GLN A 238 -21.73 -0.37 24.00
N THR A 239 -21.26 -0.49 25.23
CA THR A 239 -22.09 -0.55 26.44
C THR A 239 -21.86 0.69 27.31
N SER A 240 -22.61 0.80 28.41
CA SER A 240 -22.35 1.82 29.43
C SER A 240 -20.94 1.69 30.03
N GLU A 241 -20.44 0.45 30.17
CA GLU A 241 -19.16 0.14 30.81
C GLU A 241 -17.95 0.20 29.88
N GLY A 242 -18.15 0.08 28.55
CA GLY A 242 -17.05 0.01 27.61
C GLY A 242 -17.46 -0.40 26.21
N ILE A 243 -16.62 -1.22 25.57
CA ILE A 243 -16.86 -1.82 24.27
C ILE A 243 -16.42 -3.29 24.27
N ASP A 244 -17.25 -4.14 23.69
CA ASP A 244 -17.01 -5.58 23.59
C ASP A 244 -16.71 -5.95 22.14
N ALA A 245 -15.52 -6.52 21.90
CA ALA A 245 -15.12 -7.10 20.63
C ALA A 245 -15.48 -8.57 20.59
N VAL A 246 -16.46 -8.91 19.75
CA VAL A 246 -17.06 -10.23 19.66
C VAL A 246 -16.49 -10.97 18.45
N SER A 247 -16.03 -12.20 18.70
CA SER A 247 -15.52 -13.15 17.71
C SER A 247 -16.13 -14.54 17.96
N GLU A 248 -15.85 -15.49 17.08
CA GLU A 248 -16.29 -16.89 17.26
C GLU A 248 -15.60 -17.58 18.45
N SER A 249 -14.38 -17.15 18.81
CA SER A 249 -13.61 -17.69 19.93
C SER A 249 -13.97 -17.05 21.29
N GLY A 250 -14.80 -16.00 21.28
CA GLY A 250 -15.27 -15.33 22.50
C GLY A 250 -15.30 -13.81 22.38
N THR A 251 -15.49 -13.16 23.53
CA THR A 251 -15.64 -11.71 23.65
C THR A 251 -14.51 -11.11 24.46
N ILE A 252 -13.92 -10.03 23.94
CA ILE A 252 -12.89 -9.24 24.63
C ILE A 252 -13.48 -7.87 24.97
N GLY A 253 -13.63 -7.60 26.27
CA GLY A 253 -14.13 -6.31 26.76
C GLY A 253 -13.01 -5.30 26.99
N ALA A 254 -13.22 -4.05 26.57
CA ALA A 254 -12.30 -2.94 26.79
C ALA A 254 -13.01 -1.61 27.08
N ARG A 255 -12.30 -0.56 27.50
CA ARG A 255 -12.88 0.81 27.64
C ARG A 255 -13.04 1.53 26.29
N TYR A 256 -12.08 1.31 25.39
CA TYR A 256 -12.04 1.86 24.03
C TYR A 256 -11.60 0.81 23.01
N ALA A 257 -11.89 1.05 21.73
CA ALA A 257 -11.38 0.24 20.63
C ALA A 257 -10.62 1.09 19.61
N VAL A 258 -9.51 0.56 19.11
CA VAL A 258 -8.87 1.04 17.88
C VAL A 258 -9.18 0.06 16.77
N VAL A 259 -9.87 0.49 15.72
CA VAL A 259 -10.08 -0.32 14.52
C VAL A 259 -9.00 0.05 13.49
N ALA A 260 -8.00 -0.80 13.34
CA ALA A 260 -6.77 -0.57 12.56
C ALA A 260 -6.71 -1.40 11.27
N ILE A 261 -7.86 -1.60 10.63
CA ILE A 261 -8.03 -2.36 9.38
C ILE A 261 -8.51 -1.43 8.24
N PRO A 262 -8.32 -1.80 6.96
CA PRO A 262 -8.84 -1.03 5.82
C PRO A 262 -10.33 -0.68 5.97
N PRO A 263 -10.78 0.52 5.55
CA PRO A 263 -12.19 0.92 5.67
C PRO A 263 -13.18 -0.07 5.02
N THR A 264 -12.83 -0.70 3.89
CA THR A 264 -13.67 -1.74 3.27
C THR A 264 -13.91 -2.96 4.17
N LEU A 265 -12.95 -3.29 5.05
CA LEU A 265 -13.10 -4.38 6.02
C LEU A 265 -13.81 -3.91 7.29
N ALA A 266 -13.59 -2.66 7.70
CA ALA A 266 -14.33 -2.06 8.81
C ALA A 266 -15.84 -2.05 8.55
N GLY A 267 -16.29 -1.88 7.29
CA GLY A 267 -17.69 -2.00 6.90
C GLY A 267 -18.29 -3.41 6.96
N ARG A 268 -17.48 -4.44 7.26
CA ARG A 268 -17.93 -5.84 7.41
C ARG A 268 -18.05 -6.29 8.86
N ILE A 269 -17.76 -5.40 9.82
CA ILE A 269 -18.00 -5.61 11.24
C ILE A 269 -19.42 -5.11 11.54
N GLU A 270 -20.19 -5.86 12.32
CA GLU A 270 -21.45 -5.39 12.87
C GLU A 270 -21.19 -4.43 14.04
N TYR A 271 -21.93 -3.32 14.11
CA TYR A 271 -21.79 -2.33 15.18
C TYR A 271 -23.09 -2.20 15.94
N GLU A 272 -23.02 -2.20 17.28
CA GLU A 272 -24.17 -1.98 18.15
C GLU A 272 -23.84 -0.89 19.18
N PRO A 273 -24.52 0.28 19.17
CA PRO A 273 -25.42 0.74 18.12
C PRO A 273 -24.69 0.91 16.77
N SER A 274 -25.45 0.94 15.68
CA SER A 274 -24.89 1.15 14.34
C SER A 274 -24.03 2.42 14.28
N VAL A 275 -22.94 2.36 13.52
CA VAL A 275 -22.16 3.55 13.17
C VAL A 275 -23.01 4.57 12.39
N SER A 276 -22.55 5.81 12.34
CA SER A 276 -23.24 6.87 11.60
C SER A 276 -23.44 6.50 10.13
N VAL A 277 -24.53 6.97 9.53
CA VAL A 277 -24.84 6.74 8.10
C VAL A 277 -23.68 7.16 7.20
N SER A 278 -23.04 8.29 7.52
CA SER A 278 -21.90 8.78 6.74
C SER A 278 -20.67 7.87 6.82
N ARG A 279 -20.46 7.19 7.97
CA ARG A 279 -19.39 6.21 8.15
C ARG A 279 -19.71 4.91 7.45
N ASP A 280 -20.94 4.42 7.56
CA ASP A 280 -21.39 3.23 6.84
C ASP A 280 -21.23 3.40 5.32
N GLN A 281 -21.78 4.49 4.75
CA GLN A 281 -21.63 4.83 3.33
C GLN A 281 -20.17 5.03 2.90
N LEU A 282 -19.31 5.56 3.78
CA LEU A 282 -17.88 5.67 3.50
C LEU A 282 -17.29 4.29 3.21
N THR A 283 -17.52 3.33 4.10
CA THR A 283 -16.91 1.98 3.99
C THR A 283 -17.37 1.20 2.77
N GLN A 284 -18.60 1.42 2.31
CA GLN A 284 -19.14 0.82 1.08
C GLN A 284 -18.47 1.36 -0.20
N ARG A 285 -17.94 2.58 -0.16
CA ARG A 285 -17.35 3.27 -1.33
C ARG A 285 -15.82 3.35 -1.27
N PHE A 286 -15.21 2.74 -0.25
CA PHE A 286 -13.77 2.76 -0.03
C PHE A 286 -13.11 1.48 -0.56
N SER A 287 -13.10 1.30 -1.89
CA SER A 287 -12.52 0.11 -2.52
C SER A 287 -11.00 0.11 -2.46
N MET A 288 -10.42 -1.07 -2.21
CA MET A 288 -8.99 -1.31 -2.43
C MET A 288 -8.70 -1.47 -3.93
N GLY A 289 -7.51 -1.09 -4.35
CA GLY A 289 -6.98 -1.46 -5.66
C GLY A 289 -6.87 -2.96 -5.84
N ALA A 290 -6.69 -3.40 -7.08
CA ALA A 290 -6.35 -4.77 -7.42
C ALA A 290 -4.86 -4.85 -7.78
N ALA A 291 -4.14 -5.74 -7.09
CA ALA A 291 -2.73 -5.96 -7.31
C ALA A 291 -2.35 -7.43 -7.07
N VAL A 292 -1.55 -7.98 -7.97
CA VAL A 292 -0.82 -9.23 -7.78
C VAL A 292 0.65 -8.89 -7.79
N LYS A 293 1.35 -9.35 -6.75
CA LYS A 293 2.81 -9.24 -6.67
C LYS A 293 3.42 -10.57 -7.08
N VAL A 294 4.36 -10.53 -8.01
CA VAL A 294 5.04 -11.70 -8.55
C VAL A 294 6.53 -11.60 -8.25
N VAL A 295 7.13 -12.69 -7.80
CA VAL A 295 8.58 -12.83 -7.61
C VAL A 295 9.04 -14.03 -8.42
N VAL A 296 10.04 -13.80 -9.28
CA VAL A 296 10.67 -14.82 -10.10
C VAL A 296 12.15 -14.86 -9.73
N THR A 297 12.63 -16.02 -9.27
CA THR A 297 14.03 -16.21 -8.87
C THR A 297 14.82 -16.92 -9.96
N TYR A 298 16.12 -16.68 -10.00
CA TYR A 298 17.03 -17.20 -11.02
C TYR A 298 18.35 -17.64 -10.39
N GLU A 299 19.08 -18.52 -11.07
CA GLU A 299 20.43 -18.93 -10.63
C GLU A 299 21.45 -17.80 -10.83
N HIS A 300 21.27 -16.97 -11.85
CA HIS A 300 22.15 -15.87 -12.21
C HIS A 300 21.35 -14.60 -12.53
N ALA A 301 21.88 -13.44 -12.15
CA ALA A 301 21.29 -12.13 -12.43
C ALA A 301 21.59 -11.68 -13.88
N PHE A 302 21.13 -12.46 -14.86
CA PHE A 302 21.47 -12.28 -16.28
C PHE A 302 21.14 -10.88 -16.83
N TRP A 303 20.14 -10.19 -16.25
CA TRP A 303 19.83 -8.80 -16.61
C TRP A 303 20.95 -7.84 -16.20
N ARG A 304 21.58 -8.04 -15.04
CA ARG A 304 22.73 -7.24 -14.59
C ARG A 304 23.93 -7.46 -15.50
N ASP A 305 24.21 -8.71 -15.88
CA ASP A 305 25.30 -9.06 -16.80
C ASP A 305 25.10 -8.40 -18.18
N ALA A 306 23.86 -8.26 -18.63
CA ALA A 306 23.48 -7.54 -19.85
C ALA A 306 23.42 -6.00 -19.67
N GLY A 307 23.80 -5.50 -18.49
CA GLY A 307 23.89 -4.08 -18.14
C GLY A 307 22.54 -3.41 -17.87
N PHE A 308 21.53 -4.16 -17.43
CA PHE A 308 20.22 -3.63 -17.01
C PHE A 308 20.11 -3.56 -15.48
N SER A 309 19.35 -2.57 -14.99
CA SER A 309 19.08 -2.42 -13.56
C SER A 309 17.98 -3.33 -13.03
N GLY A 310 17.26 -4.03 -13.91
CA GLY A 310 16.04 -4.78 -13.57
C GLY A 310 14.78 -3.90 -13.49
N GLU A 311 14.90 -2.58 -13.61
CA GLU A 311 13.75 -1.67 -13.64
C GLU A 311 13.05 -1.67 -14.99
N VAL A 312 11.73 -1.89 -14.97
CA VAL A 312 10.85 -1.80 -16.13
C VAL A 312 9.65 -0.94 -15.78
N VAL A 313 9.25 -0.06 -16.71
CA VAL A 313 7.90 0.52 -16.74
C VAL A 313 7.24 0.06 -18.03
N SER A 314 6.06 -0.55 -17.92
CA SER A 314 5.28 -0.94 -19.09
C SER A 314 3.84 -0.46 -19.01
N ALA A 315 3.35 0.03 -20.15
CA ALA A 315 1.94 0.27 -20.39
C ALA A 315 1.22 -0.95 -20.99
N GLU A 316 1.97 -2.00 -21.33
CA GLU A 316 1.54 -3.17 -22.10
C GLU A 316 1.77 -4.47 -21.32
N GLY A 317 1.00 -5.51 -21.63
CA GLY A 317 1.17 -6.82 -21.00
C GLY A 317 0.92 -6.81 -19.48
N PRO A 318 1.19 -7.92 -18.77
CA PRO A 318 0.73 -8.09 -17.39
C PRO A 318 1.49 -7.23 -16.37
N LEU A 319 2.76 -6.94 -16.60
CA LEU A 319 3.62 -6.27 -15.62
C LEU A 319 3.65 -4.77 -15.86
N SER A 320 3.03 -3.95 -14.99
CA SER A 320 3.13 -2.49 -15.12
C SER A 320 4.49 -1.95 -14.70
N VAL A 321 5.09 -2.59 -13.69
CA VAL A 321 6.45 -2.31 -13.25
C VAL A 321 7.19 -3.59 -12.87
N VAL A 322 8.50 -3.57 -13.05
CA VAL A 322 9.43 -4.61 -12.59
C VAL A 322 10.60 -3.94 -11.87
N TYR A 323 11.11 -4.59 -10.84
CA TYR A 323 12.31 -4.19 -10.12
C TYR A 323 13.23 -5.39 -9.91
N ASP A 324 14.52 -5.11 -9.84
CA ASP A 324 15.46 -6.05 -9.24
C ASP A 324 15.13 -6.21 -7.76
N SER A 325 14.97 -7.47 -7.35
CA SER A 325 14.68 -7.85 -5.97
C SER A 325 15.65 -8.92 -5.49
N THR A 326 16.84 -9.03 -6.11
CA THR A 326 17.91 -9.93 -5.69
C THR A 326 18.18 -9.77 -4.20
N SER A 327 18.31 -10.89 -3.48
CA SER A 327 18.52 -10.90 -2.03
C SER A 327 19.64 -9.94 -1.61
N HIS A 328 19.51 -9.37 -0.40
CA HIS A 328 20.44 -8.35 0.10
C HIS A 328 21.91 -8.81 0.15
N ASP A 329 22.16 -10.12 0.31
CA ASP A 329 23.49 -10.73 0.29
C ASP A 329 24.00 -11.04 -1.14
N GLY A 330 23.20 -10.72 -2.16
CA GLY A 330 23.49 -10.94 -3.57
C GLY A 330 23.40 -12.40 -4.03
N ARG A 331 23.04 -13.34 -3.14
CA ARG A 331 23.14 -14.78 -3.42
C ARG A 331 21.97 -15.36 -4.19
N GLN A 332 20.80 -14.73 -4.15
CA GLN A 332 19.60 -15.20 -4.83
C GLN A 332 19.03 -14.11 -5.75
N PRO A 333 19.43 -14.12 -7.05
CA PRO A 333 18.87 -13.25 -8.07
C PRO A 333 17.35 -13.38 -8.18
N ALA A 334 16.66 -12.24 -8.22
CA ALA A 334 15.22 -12.22 -8.41
C ALA A 334 14.73 -10.96 -9.11
N LEU A 335 13.67 -11.11 -9.89
CA LEU A 335 12.87 -10.02 -10.44
C LEU A 335 11.49 -10.03 -9.79
N LEU A 336 11.06 -8.85 -9.37
CA LEU A 336 9.74 -8.62 -8.82
C LEU A 336 8.91 -7.84 -9.83
N GLY A 337 7.70 -8.31 -10.12
CA GLY A 337 6.75 -7.65 -11.01
C GLY A 337 5.41 -7.36 -10.34
N LEU A 338 4.75 -6.28 -10.77
CA LEU A 338 3.39 -5.95 -10.34
C LEU A 338 2.40 -6.06 -11.50
N VAL A 339 1.38 -6.92 -11.32
CA VAL A 339 0.16 -6.91 -12.13
C VAL A 339 -0.89 -6.11 -11.39
N VAL A 340 -1.43 -5.05 -11.99
CA VAL A 340 -2.26 -4.06 -11.29
C VAL A 340 -3.46 -3.63 -12.12
N GLY A 341 -4.48 -3.08 -11.45
CA GLY A 341 -5.65 -2.50 -12.12
C GLY A 341 -6.56 -3.54 -12.75
N SER A 342 -7.06 -3.26 -13.95
CA SER A 342 -8.00 -4.14 -14.66
C SER A 342 -7.44 -5.55 -14.89
N GLN A 343 -6.13 -5.69 -15.11
CA GLN A 343 -5.52 -7.02 -15.32
C GLN A 343 -5.49 -7.86 -14.05
N ALA A 344 -5.22 -7.24 -12.89
CA ALA A 344 -5.19 -7.95 -11.61
C ALA A 344 -6.57 -8.50 -11.22
N ARG A 345 -7.66 -7.79 -11.54
CA ARG A 345 -9.04 -8.24 -11.23
C ARG A 345 -9.44 -9.57 -11.85
N GLN A 346 -8.81 -9.94 -12.97
CA GLN A 346 -9.07 -11.18 -13.68
C GLN A 346 -7.88 -12.13 -13.62
N TRP A 347 -6.91 -11.87 -12.73
CA TRP A 347 -5.67 -12.63 -12.69
C TRP A 347 -5.96 -14.07 -12.23
N SER A 348 -6.49 -14.21 -11.01
CA SER A 348 -6.74 -15.52 -10.41
C SER A 348 -7.82 -16.37 -11.09
N SER A 349 -8.60 -15.82 -12.02
CA SER A 349 -9.55 -16.61 -12.82
C SER A 349 -8.92 -17.41 -13.96
N GLN A 350 -7.68 -17.10 -14.33
CA GLN A 350 -6.92 -17.82 -15.36
C GLN A 350 -6.13 -18.99 -14.75
N PRO A 351 -5.75 -20.05 -15.47
CA PRO A 351 -4.84 -21.08 -14.95
C PRO A 351 -3.46 -20.53 -14.57
N LEU A 352 -2.84 -21.06 -13.50
CA LEU A 352 -1.50 -20.64 -13.04
C LEU A 352 -0.44 -20.72 -14.15
N ALA A 353 -0.43 -21.81 -14.92
CA ALA A 353 0.53 -21.99 -16.01
C ALA A 353 0.43 -20.88 -17.07
N ASP A 354 -0.77 -20.36 -17.34
CA ASP A 354 -0.99 -19.30 -18.32
C ASP A 354 -0.45 -17.96 -17.77
N ARG A 355 -0.72 -17.70 -16.48
CA ARG A 355 -0.22 -16.51 -15.76
C ARG A 355 1.30 -16.48 -15.73
N GLN A 356 1.92 -17.62 -15.38
CA GLN A 356 3.37 -17.81 -15.41
C GLN A 356 3.95 -17.51 -16.78
N ARG A 357 3.41 -18.13 -17.85
CA ARG A 357 3.89 -17.88 -19.23
C ARG A 357 3.74 -16.43 -19.65
N ARG A 358 2.67 -15.74 -19.24
CA ARG A 358 2.47 -14.31 -19.52
C ARG A 358 3.52 -13.44 -18.82
N VAL A 359 3.86 -13.76 -17.57
CA VAL A 359 4.89 -13.04 -16.81
C VAL A 359 6.27 -13.31 -17.39
N THR A 360 6.68 -14.56 -17.53
CA THR A 360 8.03 -14.90 -18.04
C THR A 360 8.21 -14.45 -19.48
N GLY A 361 7.16 -14.54 -20.31
CA GLY A 361 7.17 -13.99 -21.66
C GLY A 361 7.31 -12.46 -21.69
N ALA A 362 6.79 -11.74 -20.71
CA ALA A 362 7.05 -10.30 -20.57
C ALA A 362 8.51 -10.03 -20.17
N LEU A 363 9.02 -10.74 -19.16
CA LEU A 363 10.42 -10.61 -18.73
C LEU A 363 11.40 -10.96 -19.88
N ALA A 364 11.09 -11.97 -20.69
CA ALA A 364 11.90 -12.34 -21.84
C ALA A 364 11.92 -11.25 -22.94
N ARG A 365 10.79 -10.55 -23.16
CA ARG A 365 10.78 -9.38 -24.05
C ARG A 365 11.68 -8.24 -23.55
N TYR A 366 11.84 -8.09 -22.24
CA TYR A 366 12.62 -7.01 -21.65
C TYR A 366 14.10 -7.33 -21.56
N PHE A 367 14.44 -8.55 -21.14
CA PHE A 367 15.79 -8.93 -20.73
C PHE A 367 16.39 -10.10 -21.53
N GLY A 368 15.64 -10.67 -22.48
CA GLY A 368 16.06 -11.79 -23.32
C GLY A 368 15.62 -13.18 -22.79
N ASP A 369 15.84 -14.21 -23.61
CA ASP A 369 15.27 -15.55 -23.40
C ASP A 369 15.70 -16.26 -22.11
N ALA A 370 16.82 -15.84 -21.50
CA ALA A 370 17.27 -16.32 -20.19
C ALA A 370 16.22 -16.13 -19.09
N ALA A 371 15.30 -15.17 -19.25
CA ALA A 371 14.19 -14.95 -18.33
C ALA A 371 13.20 -16.12 -18.24
N ASN A 372 13.20 -17.03 -19.22
CA ASN A 372 12.38 -18.25 -19.21
C ASN A 372 12.99 -19.39 -18.38
N SER A 373 14.27 -19.28 -18.01
CA SER A 373 14.99 -20.28 -17.21
C SER A 373 15.01 -19.88 -15.72
N PHE A 374 13.81 -19.73 -15.13
CA PHE A 374 13.67 -19.36 -13.72
C PHE A 374 13.77 -20.57 -12.79
N SER A 375 14.24 -20.34 -11.56
CA SER A 375 14.39 -21.37 -10.52
C SER A 375 13.12 -21.55 -9.68
N ASP A 376 12.42 -20.45 -9.36
CA ASP A 376 11.14 -20.47 -8.63
C ASP A 376 10.26 -19.29 -9.09
N TYR A 377 8.95 -19.47 -9.01
CA TYR A 377 7.92 -18.48 -9.31
C TYR A 377 6.90 -18.46 -8.18
N ARG A 378 6.72 -17.29 -7.55
CA ARG A 378 5.68 -17.04 -6.55
C ARG A 378 4.83 -15.85 -6.94
N GLU A 379 3.54 -15.96 -6.71
CA GLU A 379 2.61 -14.84 -6.86
C GLU A 379 1.62 -14.79 -5.70
N LEU A 380 1.26 -13.57 -5.29
CA LEU A 380 0.20 -13.32 -4.32
C LEU A 380 -0.79 -12.31 -4.89
N ASP A 381 -2.02 -12.76 -5.09
CA ASP A 381 -3.14 -11.91 -5.48
C ASP A 381 -3.79 -11.31 -4.21
N TRP A 382 -3.51 -10.03 -3.96
CA TRP A 382 -4.06 -9.32 -2.81
C TRP A 382 -5.57 -9.13 -2.87
N GLY A 383 -6.18 -9.23 -4.07
CA GLY A 383 -7.63 -9.21 -4.23
C GLY A 383 -8.32 -10.44 -3.65
N MET A 384 -7.62 -11.58 -3.63
CA MET A 384 -8.12 -12.85 -3.06
C MET A 384 -7.91 -12.95 -1.55
N GLU A 385 -7.04 -12.12 -0.96
CA GLU A 385 -6.78 -12.10 0.48
C GLU A 385 -8.02 -11.66 1.29
N ALA A 386 -8.63 -12.59 2.03
CA ALA A 386 -9.91 -12.38 2.72
C ALA A 386 -9.91 -11.18 3.68
N TRP A 387 -8.76 -10.90 4.28
CA TRP A 387 -8.53 -9.87 5.31
C TRP A 387 -7.63 -8.73 4.81
N SER A 388 -7.58 -8.52 3.50
CA SER A 388 -7.00 -7.32 2.88
C SER A 388 -7.84 -6.81 1.71
N ARG A 389 -8.40 -7.72 0.91
CA ARG A 389 -9.37 -7.46 -0.17
C ARG A 389 -8.85 -6.51 -1.25
N GLY A 390 -7.53 -6.48 -1.45
CA GLY A 390 -6.86 -5.67 -2.45
C GLY A 390 -5.63 -4.95 -1.94
N GLY A 391 -5.08 -4.10 -2.79
CA GLY A 391 -3.86 -3.34 -2.60
C GLY A 391 -3.37 -2.71 -3.92
N PRO A 392 -2.25 -1.96 -3.90
CA PRO A 392 -1.49 -1.61 -2.69
C PRO A 392 -2.19 -0.55 -1.84
N ALA A 393 -2.96 0.35 -2.47
CA ALA A 393 -3.69 1.44 -1.81
C ALA A 393 -5.19 1.37 -2.10
N ALA A 394 -5.96 2.22 -1.42
CA ALA A 394 -7.36 2.43 -1.77
C ALA A 394 -7.50 3.29 -3.02
N ALA A 395 -8.48 2.95 -3.85
CA ALA A 395 -8.86 3.68 -5.07
C ALA A 395 -10.27 4.24 -4.87
N LEU A 396 -10.36 5.53 -4.51
CA LEU A 396 -11.64 6.16 -4.22
C LEU A 396 -12.27 6.71 -5.51
N PRO A 397 -13.51 6.32 -5.83
CA PRO A 397 -14.24 6.87 -6.97
C PRO A 397 -14.68 8.32 -6.72
N PRO A 398 -15.12 9.02 -7.77
CA PRO A 398 -15.75 10.33 -7.64
C PRO A 398 -16.86 10.40 -6.58
N GLY A 399 -16.88 11.51 -5.84
CA GLY A 399 -17.88 11.86 -4.84
C GLY A 399 -17.65 11.31 -3.44
N VAL A 400 -16.64 10.48 -3.18
CA VAL A 400 -16.44 9.92 -1.82
C VAL A 400 -15.90 10.96 -0.84
N LEU A 401 -14.94 11.78 -1.27
CA LEU A 401 -14.28 12.73 -0.36
C LEU A 401 -15.23 13.85 0.05
N THR A 402 -16.01 14.37 -0.89
CA THR A 402 -17.03 15.41 -0.67
C THR A 402 -18.07 15.01 0.36
N HIS A 403 -18.51 13.75 0.37
CA HIS A 403 -19.63 13.31 1.22
C HIS A 403 -19.16 12.77 2.58
N SER A 404 -18.02 12.08 2.64
CA SER A 404 -17.70 11.25 3.80
C SER A 404 -16.29 11.42 4.37
N PHE A 405 -15.43 12.28 3.80
CA PHE A 405 -14.05 12.41 4.27
C PHE A 405 -13.93 12.80 5.76
N ALA A 406 -14.82 13.68 6.25
CA ALA A 406 -14.83 14.08 7.65
C ALA A 406 -14.99 12.89 8.62
N ASN A 407 -15.64 11.81 8.17
CA ASN A 407 -15.90 10.60 8.95
C ASN A 407 -14.83 9.51 8.76
N LEU A 408 -13.78 9.78 7.97
CA LEU A 408 -12.67 8.84 7.79
C LEU A 408 -11.90 8.61 9.10
N ARG A 409 -11.70 9.68 9.88
CA ARG A 409 -10.89 9.68 11.10
C ARG A 409 -11.70 9.97 12.37
N LYS A 410 -12.88 10.58 12.24
CA LYS A 410 -13.71 11.01 13.38
C LYS A 410 -14.09 9.80 14.26
N PRO A 411 -13.72 9.79 15.55
CA PRO A 411 -14.15 8.74 16.46
C PRO A 411 -15.67 8.65 16.58
N GLU A 412 -16.18 7.44 16.76
CA GLU A 412 -17.61 7.18 17.00
C GLU A 412 -17.78 6.53 18.38
N GLY A 413 -18.21 7.34 19.36
CA GLY A 413 -18.29 6.93 20.75
C GLY A 413 -16.93 6.51 21.29
N ARG A 414 -16.77 5.20 21.55
CA ARG A 414 -15.57 4.55 22.08
C ARG A 414 -14.67 3.96 20.98
N ILE A 415 -15.05 4.08 19.71
CA ILE A 415 -14.31 3.55 18.57
C ILE A 415 -13.44 4.65 17.94
N HIS A 416 -12.14 4.37 17.83
CA HIS A 416 -11.16 5.21 17.14
C HIS A 416 -10.64 4.49 15.88
N TRP A 417 -10.48 5.21 14.78
CA TRP A 417 -10.17 4.63 13.47
C TRP A 417 -8.70 4.83 13.11
N ALA A 418 -7.95 3.75 12.96
CA ALA A 418 -6.56 3.76 12.48
C ALA A 418 -6.47 3.07 11.11
N GLY A 419 -5.26 2.69 10.71
CA GLY A 419 -4.96 2.18 9.37
C GLY A 419 -4.45 3.29 8.46
N THR A 420 -3.54 2.93 7.54
CA THR A 420 -2.81 3.90 6.70
C THR A 420 -3.73 4.80 5.87
N GLU A 421 -4.96 4.36 5.58
CA GLU A 421 -6.00 5.13 4.91
C GLU A 421 -6.41 6.39 5.70
N THR A 422 -6.29 6.35 7.03
CA THR A 422 -6.59 7.45 7.94
C THR A 422 -5.41 8.39 8.16
N ALA A 423 -4.26 8.15 7.52
CA ALA A 423 -3.08 8.99 7.62
C ALA A 423 -3.27 10.36 6.95
N THR A 424 -2.35 11.29 7.21
CA THR A 424 -2.23 12.58 6.49
C THR A 424 -0.90 12.72 5.75
N GLU A 425 0.06 11.87 6.07
CA GLU A 425 1.35 11.75 5.40
C GLU A 425 1.48 10.31 4.92
N TRP A 426 1.99 10.11 3.70
CA TRP A 426 2.26 8.76 3.18
C TRP A 426 1.07 7.79 3.29
N ILE A 427 -0.13 8.28 2.97
CA ILE A 427 -1.37 7.48 2.90
C ILE A 427 -1.12 6.26 2.01
N GLY A 428 -1.46 5.07 2.47
CA GLY A 428 -1.25 3.80 1.74
C GLY A 428 0.09 3.11 2.03
N TYR A 429 1.04 3.76 2.71
CA TYR A 429 2.37 3.21 3.01
C TYR A 429 2.51 2.79 4.48
N MET A 430 3.63 2.11 4.79
CA MET A 430 4.02 1.76 6.16
C MET A 430 4.14 2.99 7.07
N GLU A 431 4.73 4.08 6.55
CA GLU A 431 4.81 5.38 7.24
C GLU A 431 3.44 5.90 7.68
N GLY A 432 2.45 5.92 6.77
CA GLY A 432 1.09 6.30 7.10
C GLY A 432 0.41 5.33 8.07
N ALA A 433 0.74 4.04 8.04
CA ALA A 433 0.25 3.06 9.00
C ALA A 433 0.74 3.39 10.42
N ILE A 434 2.02 3.71 10.59
CA ILE A 434 2.60 4.11 11.89
C ILE A 434 1.95 5.42 12.36
N GLN A 435 1.93 6.46 11.51
CA GLN A 435 1.36 7.76 11.85
C GLN A 435 -0.11 7.68 12.29
N SER A 436 -0.92 6.90 11.57
CA SER A 436 -2.34 6.71 11.91
C SER A 436 -2.56 5.95 13.22
N GLY A 437 -1.70 4.96 13.51
CA GLY A 437 -1.75 4.17 14.74
C GLY A 437 -1.39 5.00 15.97
N GLU A 438 -0.29 5.75 15.89
CA GLU A 438 0.15 6.65 16.96
C GLU A 438 -0.89 7.74 17.25
N ARG A 439 -1.48 8.33 16.21
CA ARG A 439 -2.56 9.31 16.36
C ARG A 439 -3.79 8.70 17.04
N ALA A 440 -4.17 7.45 16.72
CA ALA A 440 -5.28 6.77 17.38
C ALA A 440 -5.03 6.58 18.88
N ALA A 441 -3.81 6.15 19.22
CA ALA A 441 -3.36 6.01 20.60
C ALA A 441 -3.43 7.35 21.34
N ASP A 442 -2.95 8.45 20.74
CA ASP A 442 -2.98 9.80 21.35
C ASP A 442 -4.40 10.32 21.59
N GLU A 443 -5.37 9.94 20.75
CA GLU A 443 -6.78 10.28 20.99
C GLU A 443 -7.38 9.55 22.19
N ILE A 444 -7.02 8.28 22.37
CA ILE A 444 -7.49 7.48 23.50
C ILE A 444 -6.79 7.89 24.79
N LEU A 445 -5.47 8.12 24.77
CA LEU A 445 -4.71 8.55 25.95
C LEU A 445 -5.22 9.86 26.55
N ARG A 446 -5.77 10.76 25.73
CA ARG A 446 -6.43 12.00 26.20
C ARG A 446 -7.76 11.75 26.93
N ARG A 447 -8.27 10.52 26.91
CA ARG A 447 -9.57 10.10 27.46
C ARG A 447 -9.44 9.06 28.56
N LEU A 448 -8.29 8.38 28.66
CA LEU A 448 -7.97 7.45 29.76
C LEU A 448 -7.69 8.24 31.03
#